data_AF-A0A935E5K5-F1
#
_entry.id   AF-A0A935E5K5-F1
#
_cell.length_a   1.000
_cell.length_b   1.000
_cell.length_c   1.000
_cell.angle_alpha   90.00
_cell.angle_beta   90.00
_cell.angle_gamma   90.00
#
_symmetry.space_group_name_H-M   'P 1'
#
loop_
_entity.id
_entity.type
_entity.pdbx_description
1 polymer ?
#
loop_
_entity_poly.entity_id
_entity_poly.type
_entity_poly.pdbx_seq_one_letter_code
_entity_poly.pdbx_strand_id
1 'polypeptide(L)'
;MISKHLKYIDDNSDKFWNIKTNETDVIITYGKNGTAGTTLLKKFETVEIAEKEALKLISEKIKKGYSESGEVIIANKNNDNKTTEKIDTKKNLEDELKLLIFTKNVNGVQDFLDKSTKGNIIELRKLVKSQRKYWLDYVDLRKESVFKFGQNNWGYRADDKQREILLLFLVAVGDLKEINSQWDVYSAFQEILNNDRFRNLIRNSKPTWVEEFLLGQIRRNNWSVVPYKALRFLEKEGIIKFNPELYALNLANQRDHKNNSKESEFIKSFLEDSVALTRDIPLLFEYETNINNNSFHIQNNDKSYTEYKLWHQGLLLLLNENKISRDLVVSGALSTQSKEWNNGTKTFFKKTVRKYSYH
;
A
#
# COMPACT_ATOMS: atom_id res chain seq x y z
N MET A 1 30.13 4.65 -12.39
CA MET A 1 30.34 4.20 -13.79
C MET A 1 29.10 3.48 -14.28
N ILE A 2 28.42 4.07 -15.27
CA ILE A 2 27.33 3.46 -16.04
C ILE A 2 27.94 2.70 -17.23
N SER A 3 27.33 1.57 -17.60
CA SER A 3 27.58 0.90 -18.89
C SER A 3 26.27 0.30 -19.42
N LYS A 4 25.98 0.46 -20.72
CA LYS A 4 24.77 -0.09 -21.34
C LYS A 4 24.97 -0.35 -22.84
N HIS A 5 24.87 -1.62 -23.23
CA HIS A 5 24.78 -2.05 -24.63
C HIS A 5 23.30 -2.17 -25.02
N LEU A 6 22.93 -1.61 -26.17
CA LEU A 6 21.61 -1.74 -26.79
C LEU A 6 21.78 -2.09 -28.28
N LYS A 7 20.81 -2.82 -28.82
CA LYS A 7 20.68 -3.18 -30.23
C LYS A 7 19.43 -2.54 -30.82
N TYR A 8 19.44 -2.39 -32.14
CA TYR A 8 18.30 -1.96 -32.95
C TYR A 8 18.30 -2.87 -34.17
N ILE A 9 17.32 -3.76 -34.27
CA ILE A 9 17.20 -4.77 -35.32
C ILE A 9 15.83 -4.62 -36.00
N ASP A 10 15.85 -4.19 -37.27
CA ASP A 10 14.70 -4.21 -38.18
C ASP A 10 15.11 -4.85 -39.52
N ASP A 11 14.15 -5.07 -40.41
CA ASP A 11 14.35 -5.80 -41.69
C ASP A 11 15.49 -5.23 -42.57
N ASN A 12 15.90 -3.98 -42.35
CA ASN A 12 16.95 -3.27 -43.09
C ASN A 12 18.12 -2.81 -42.20
N SER A 13 18.10 -3.12 -40.90
CA SER A 13 18.99 -2.57 -39.90
C SER A 13 19.44 -3.62 -38.91
N ASP A 14 20.74 -3.85 -38.80
CA ASP A 14 21.32 -4.67 -37.72
C ASP A 14 22.40 -3.86 -37.00
N LYS A 15 22.00 -3.10 -35.97
CA LYS A 15 22.79 -1.99 -35.39
C LYS A 15 22.99 -2.18 -33.89
N PHE A 16 24.16 -1.77 -33.39
CA PHE A 16 24.41 -1.63 -31.95
C PHE A 16 24.69 -0.18 -31.57
N TRP A 17 24.42 0.12 -30.29
CA TRP A 17 24.81 1.35 -29.62
C TRP A 17 25.16 1.01 -28.17
N ASN A 18 26.41 1.25 -27.81
CA ASN A 18 26.96 1.08 -26.48
C ASN A 18 27.29 2.44 -25.89
N ILE A 19 27.11 2.59 -24.58
CA ILE A 19 27.55 3.75 -23.81
C ILE A 19 28.20 3.29 -22.51
N LYS A 20 29.32 3.92 -22.14
CA LYS A 20 29.94 3.79 -20.83
C LYS A 20 30.38 5.16 -20.31
N THR A 21 30.38 5.34 -19.00
CA THR A 21 31.04 6.49 -18.36
C THR A 21 32.38 6.09 -17.75
N ASN A 22 33.35 7.00 -17.79
CA ASN A 22 34.64 6.87 -17.16
C ASN A 22 35.02 8.23 -16.59
N GLU A 23 34.89 8.41 -15.27
CA GLU A 23 35.01 9.70 -14.60
C GLU A 23 34.10 10.76 -15.27
N THR A 24 34.66 11.88 -15.73
CA THR A 24 33.98 12.98 -16.43
C THR A 24 33.54 12.65 -17.86
N ASP A 25 33.94 11.50 -18.39
CA ASP A 25 33.83 11.21 -19.81
C ASP A 25 32.70 10.21 -20.11
N VAL A 26 31.87 10.55 -21.10
CA VAL A 26 30.87 9.66 -21.70
C VAL A 26 31.41 9.14 -23.02
N ILE A 27 31.65 7.82 -23.08
CA ILE A 27 32.18 7.12 -24.25
C ILE A 27 31.02 6.35 -24.91
N ILE A 28 30.77 6.64 -26.18
CA ILE A 28 29.63 6.10 -26.94
C ILE A 28 30.19 5.36 -28.16
N THR A 29 29.95 4.06 -28.31
CA THR A 29 30.40 3.27 -29.47
C THR A 29 29.21 2.69 -30.21
N TYR A 30 29.13 2.88 -31.52
CA TYR A 30 27.96 2.47 -32.31
C TYR A 30 28.33 2.03 -33.73
N GLY A 31 27.59 1.10 -34.30
CA GLY A 31 27.88 0.55 -35.62
C GLY A 31 26.87 -0.49 -36.09
N LYS A 32 27.21 -1.18 -37.18
CA LYS A 32 26.52 -2.42 -37.58
C LYS A 32 26.99 -3.55 -36.66
N ASN A 33 26.11 -4.48 -36.25
CA ASN A 33 26.57 -5.66 -35.52
C ASN A 33 27.62 -6.44 -36.33
N GLY A 34 28.59 -7.01 -35.60
CA GLY A 34 29.77 -7.65 -36.19
C GLY A 34 30.89 -6.68 -36.64
N THR A 35 30.75 -5.37 -36.46
CA THR A 35 31.84 -4.39 -36.74
C THR A 35 32.34 -3.70 -35.48
N ALA A 36 33.54 -3.13 -35.53
CA ALA A 36 34.11 -2.34 -34.43
C ALA A 36 33.33 -1.04 -34.14
N GLY A 37 32.57 -0.55 -35.12
CA GLY A 37 31.80 0.70 -35.03
C GLY A 37 32.66 1.97 -34.94
N THR A 38 31.99 3.09 -34.71
CA THR A 38 32.57 4.41 -34.46
C THR A 38 32.44 4.74 -32.97
N THR A 39 33.49 5.29 -32.37
CA THR A 39 33.45 5.77 -30.96
C THR A 39 33.45 7.30 -30.91
N LEU A 40 32.55 7.87 -30.12
CA LEU A 40 32.50 9.28 -29.75
C LEU A 40 32.85 9.42 -28.27
N LEU A 41 33.71 10.40 -27.96
CA LEU A 41 34.02 10.83 -26.61
C LEU A 41 33.32 12.18 -26.35
N LYS A 42 32.55 12.30 -25.27
CA LYS A 42 32.11 13.59 -24.73
C LYS A 42 32.71 13.75 -23.33
N LYS A 43 33.39 14.87 -23.09
CA LYS A 43 33.86 15.25 -21.75
C LYS A 43 32.85 16.20 -21.08
N PHE A 44 32.76 16.13 -19.76
CA PHE A 44 31.93 17.00 -18.93
C PHE A 44 32.75 17.58 -17.77
N GLU A 45 32.17 18.53 -17.03
CA GLU A 45 32.86 19.20 -15.92
C GLU A 45 32.92 18.33 -14.65
N THR A 46 31.96 17.42 -14.47
CA THR A 46 31.91 16.49 -13.33
C THR A 46 31.39 15.10 -13.74
N VAL A 47 31.61 14.11 -12.88
CA VAL A 47 31.15 12.71 -13.05
C VAL A 47 29.62 12.63 -13.06
N GLU A 48 28.94 13.42 -12.22
CA GLU A 48 27.49 13.45 -12.10
C GLU A 48 26.83 13.98 -13.39
N ILE A 49 27.45 14.96 -14.05
CA ILE A 49 26.98 15.47 -15.35
C ILE A 49 27.16 14.40 -16.44
N ALA A 50 28.31 13.70 -16.45
CA ALA A 50 28.55 12.60 -17.37
C ALA A 50 27.53 11.46 -17.19
N GLU A 51 27.26 11.04 -15.96
CA GLU A 51 26.26 9.99 -15.68
C GLU A 51 24.82 10.45 -15.97
N LYS A 52 24.47 11.72 -15.72
CA LYS A 52 23.16 12.28 -16.06
C LYS A 52 22.91 12.36 -17.57
N GLU A 53 23.91 12.79 -18.36
CA GLU A 53 23.83 12.74 -19.82
C GLU A 53 23.79 11.28 -20.32
N ALA A 54 24.53 10.35 -19.70
CA ALA A 54 24.49 8.94 -20.09
C ALA A 54 23.09 8.32 -19.89
N LEU A 55 22.44 8.54 -18.73
CA LEU A 55 21.06 8.09 -18.48
C LEU A 55 20.07 8.73 -19.46
N LYS A 56 20.22 10.02 -19.76
CA LYS A 56 19.41 10.72 -20.78
C LYS A 56 19.57 10.10 -22.16
N LEU A 57 20.81 9.82 -22.59
CA LEU A 57 21.10 9.22 -23.89
C LEU A 57 20.59 7.78 -24.00
N ILE A 58 20.65 6.99 -22.91
CA ILE A 58 20.00 5.67 -22.82
C ILE A 58 18.48 5.81 -23.00
N SER A 59 17.83 6.73 -22.28
CA SER A 59 16.38 6.99 -22.41
C SER A 59 16.00 7.44 -23.83
N GLU A 60 16.80 8.32 -24.43
CA GLU A 60 16.62 8.74 -25.82
C GLU A 60 16.78 7.59 -26.82
N LYS A 61 17.68 6.65 -26.58
CA LYS A 61 17.89 5.48 -27.43
C LYS A 61 16.76 4.46 -27.30
N ILE A 62 16.30 4.19 -26.10
CA ILE A 62 15.13 3.33 -25.84
C ILE A 62 13.88 3.91 -26.52
N LYS A 63 13.64 5.22 -26.44
CA LYS A 63 12.53 5.89 -27.18
C LYS A 63 12.65 5.79 -28.71
N LYS A 64 13.87 5.63 -29.23
CA LYS A 64 14.18 5.41 -30.66
C LYS A 64 14.20 3.91 -31.02
N GLY A 65 13.63 3.04 -30.20
CA GLY A 65 13.54 1.60 -30.45
C GLY A 65 14.82 0.81 -30.25
N TYR A 66 15.80 1.31 -29.49
CA TYR A 66 16.97 0.50 -29.12
C TYR A 66 16.68 -0.28 -27.83
N SER A 67 16.83 -1.59 -27.84
CA SER A 67 16.55 -2.51 -26.73
C SER A 67 17.70 -3.49 -26.49
N GLU A 68 17.65 -4.26 -25.41
CA GLU A 68 18.72 -5.24 -25.10
C GLU A 68 18.62 -6.51 -25.96
N SER A 69 17.40 -6.89 -26.39
CA SER A 69 17.18 -7.99 -27.35
C SER A 69 17.41 -7.57 -28.80
N GLY A 70 17.09 -6.32 -29.16
CA GLY A 70 17.14 -5.79 -30.52
C GLY A 70 15.76 -5.44 -31.09
N GLU A 71 14.67 -5.89 -30.45
CA GLU A 71 13.28 -5.52 -30.78
C GLU A 71 13.08 -4.00 -30.80
N VAL A 72 12.44 -3.50 -31.86
CA VAL A 72 12.24 -2.06 -32.11
C VAL A 72 10.87 -1.59 -31.61
N ILE A 73 10.87 -0.68 -30.63
CA ILE A 73 9.66 -0.03 -30.08
C ILE A 73 9.87 1.49 -30.08
N ILE A 74 9.27 2.21 -31.03
CA ILE A 74 9.50 3.65 -31.25
C ILE A 74 8.39 4.50 -30.64
N ALA A 75 8.76 5.50 -29.84
CA ALA A 75 7.86 6.51 -29.28
C ALA A 75 8.29 7.92 -29.69
N ASN A 76 7.38 8.65 -30.36
CA ASN A 76 7.69 9.90 -31.07
C ASN A 76 7.86 11.15 -30.17
N LYS A 77 8.49 12.17 -30.75
CA LYS A 77 8.94 13.43 -30.11
C LYS A 77 7.96 14.61 -30.22
N ASN A 78 8.14 15.63 -29.37
CA ASN A 78 8.68 16.99 -29.67
C ASN A 78 8.78 17.80 -28.33
N ASN A 79 9.82 18.56 -27.98
CA ASN A 79 10.38 19.82 -28.55
C ASN A 79 9.34 20.98 -28.50
N ASP A 80 9.59 22.23 -28.06
CA ASP A 80 10.79 22.96 -27.55
C ASP A 80 10.39 24.40 -27.08
N ASN A 81 11.14 25.33 -26.43
CA ASN A 81 12.48 25.42 -25.77
C ASN A 81 12.57 26.69 -24.85
N LYS A 82 13.58 26.82 -23.95
CA LYS A 82 14.06 28.05 -23.20
C LYS A 82 13.07 28.79 -22.24
N THR A 83 13.45 29.64 -21.26
CA THR A 83 14.74 30.15 -20.69
C THR A 83 14.62 30.56 -19.20
N THR A 84 15.75 30.58 -18.48
CA THR A 84 16.15 31.36 -17.25
C THR A 84 16.68 30.53 -16.08
N GLU A 85 17.75 31.04 -15.44
CA GLU A 85 18.50 30.36 -14.39
C GLU A 85 17.96 30.69 -12.99
N LYS A 86 16.89 30.00 -12.63
CA LYS A 86 16.86 29.35 -11.32
C LYS A 86 17.17 27.88 -11.58
N ILE A 87 18.24 27.33 -11.01
CA ILE A 87 18.47 25.88 -11.05
C ILE A 87 17.44 25.26 -10.10
N ASP A 88 16.31 24.90 -10.70
CA ASP A 88 15.04 24.76 -10.01
C ASP A 88 15.01 23.47 -9.17
N THR A 89 15.11 23.65 -7.85
CA THR A 89 15.06 22.56 -6.87
C THR A 89 13.79 21.72 -6.99
N LYS A 90 12.66 22.34 -7.35
CA LYS A 90 11.40 21.65 -7.63
C LYS A 90 11.50 20.78 -8.89
N LYS A 91 12.09 21.29 -9.98
CA LYS A 91 12.29 20.53 -11.22
C LYS A 91 13.23 19.34 -11.03
N ASN A 92 14.31 19.51 -10.27
CA ASN A 92 15.20 18.40 -9.95
C ASN A 92 14.50 17.34 -9.08
N LEU A 93 13.69 17.75 -8.10
CA LEU A 93 12.90 16.85 -7.24
C LEU A 93 11.79 16.11 -8.03
N GLU A 94 11.18 16.77 -9.02
CA GLU A 94 10.24 16.14 -9.96
C GLU A 94 10.93 15.12 -10.89
N ASP A 95 12.10 15.44 -11.45
CA ASP A 95 12.86 14.54 -12.32
C ASP A 95 13.43 13.32 -11.56
N GLU A 96 13.90 13.52 -10.32
CA GLU A 96 14.30 12.42 -9.42
C GLU A 96 13.11 11.49 -9.09
N LEU A 97 11.93 12.05 -8.77
CA LEU A 97 10.71 11.26 -8.51
C LEU A 97 10.29 10.44 -9.73
N LYS A 98 10.26 11.07 -10.92
CA LYS A 98 9.96 10.37 -12.19
C LYS A 98 10.95 9.25 -12.47
N LEU A 99 12.25 9.49 -12.26
CA LEU A 99 13.29 8.49 -12.47
C LEU A 99 13.11 7.28 -11.54
N LEU A 100 12.80 7.51 -10.26
CA LEU A 100 12.56 6.47 -9.27
C LEU A 100 11.36 5.58 -9.65
N ILE A 101 10.24 6.17 -10.07
CA ILE A 101 9.06 5.43 -10.57
C ILE A 101 9.40 4.68 -11.88
N PHE A 102 10.06 5.34 -12.84
CA PHE A 102 10.38 4.72 -14.14
C PHE A 102 11.35 3.55 -14.01
N THR A 103 12.39 3.68 -13.16
CA THR A 103 13.36 2.61 -12.86
C THR A 103 12.83 1.56 -11.89
N LYS A 104 11.62 1.75 -11.33
CA LYS A 104 10.95 0.83 -10.40
C LYS A 104 11.77 0.60 -9.11
N ASN A 105 12.53 1.62 -8.69
CA ASN A 105 13.39 1.56 -7.50
C ASN A 105 12.59 1.78 -6.21
N VAL A 106 11.86 0.73 -5.78
CA VAL A 106 11.06 0.79 -4.55
C VAL A 106 11.89 0.99 -3.28
N ASN A 107 13.18 0.60 -3.29
CA ASN A 107 14.04 0.74 -2.12
C ASN A 107 14.45 2.20 -1.88
N GLY A 108 14.73 2.97 -2.93
CA GLY A 108 15.08 4.40 -2.83
C GLY A 108 13.94 5.34 -2.42
N VAL A 109 12.73 4.83 -2.16
CA VAL A 109 11.57 5.65 -1.73
C VAL A 109 11.84 6.34 -0.39
N GLN A 110 12.46 5.63 0.56
CA GLN A 110 12.76 6.18 1.89
C GLN A 110 13.85 7.27 1.79
N ASP A 111 14.97 6.99 1.13
CA ASP A 111 16.07 7.94 0.92
C ASP A 111 15.58 9.23 0.23
N PHE A 112 14.70 9.09 -0.78
CA PHE A 112 14.08 10.22 -1.44
C PHE A 112 13.18 11.02 -0.49
N LEU A 113 12.38 10.37 0.35
CA LEU A 113 11.51 11.04 1.34
C LEU A 113 12.31 11.80 2.39
N ASP A 114 13.37 11.22 2.93
CA ASP A 114 14.18 11.83 3.99
C ASP A 114 14.97 13.06 3.49
N LYS A 115 15.32 13.05 2.20
CA LYS A 115 15.86 14.21 1.46
C LYS A 115 14.77 15.26 1.14
N SER A 116 13.59 14.83 0.71
CA SER A 116 12.61 15.69 0.01
C SER A 116 11.48 16.24 0.89
N THR A 117 11.20 15.66 2.06
CA THR A 117 10.10 16.11 2.93
C THR A 117 10.40 17.40 3.68
N LYS A 118 11.68 17.65 4.01
CA LYS A 118 12.14 18.84 4.75
C LYS A 118 11.81 20.12 3.97
N GLY A 119 10.84 20.89 4.48
CA GLY A 119 10.35 22.14 3.89
C GLY A 119 9.45 22.01 2.65
N ASN A 120 9.53 20.91 1.88
CA ASN A 120 8.91 20.81 0.55
C ASN A 120 7.67 19.89 0.48
N ILE A 121 7.17 19.36 1.60
CA ILE A 121 6.08 18.36 1.64
C ILE A 121 4.82 18.73 0.82
N ILE A 122 4.43 20.01 0.80
CA ILE A 122 3.27 20.50 0.03
C ILE A 122 3.51 20.39 -1.48
N GLU A 123 4.73 20.65 -1.95
CA GLU A 123 5.06 20.56 -3.37
C GLU A 123 5.27 19.09 -3.79
N LEU A 124 5.92 18.29 -2.94
CA LEU A 124 6.01 16.84 -3.14
C LEU A 124 4.63 16.19 -3.20
N ARG A 125 3.66 16.59 -2.37
CA ARG A 125 2.26 16.13 -2.48
C ARG A 125 1.65 16.40 -3.86
N LYS A 126 1.81 17.61 -4.40
CA LYS A 126 1.34 17.95 -5.76
C LYS A 126 2.01 17.10 -6.83
N LEU A 127 3.32 16.86 -6.72
CA LEU A 127 4.07 16.04 -7.65
C LEU A 127 3.62 14.57 -7.58
N VAL A 128 3.51 13.99 -6.38
CA VAL A 128 2.99 12.62 -6.15
C VAL A 128 1.57 12.47 -6.70
N LYS A 129 0.70 13.46 -6.49
CA LYS A 129 -0.66 13.49 -7.06
C LYS A 129 -0.66 13.53 -8.59
N SER A 130 0.21 14.34 -9.20
CA SER A 130 0.37 14.41 -10.65
C SER A 130 0.91 13.11 -11.23
N GLN A 131 1.90 12.49 -10.56
CA GLN A 131 2.40 11.17 -10.93
C GLN A 131 1.31 10.10 -10.78
N ARG A 132 0.58 10.02 -9.65
CA ARG A 132 -0.54 9.08 -9.49
C ARG A 132 -1.57 9.23 -10.60
N LYS A 133 -1.95 10.46 -10.96
CA LYS A 133 -2.85 10.69 -12.10
C LYS A 133 -2.27 10.11 -13.41
N TYR A 134 -1.05 10.48 -13.78
CA TYR A 134 -0.44 9.95 -15.02
C TYR A 134 -0.33 8.42 -15.03
N TRP A 135 0.10 7.82 -13.92
CA TRP A 135 0.40 6.39 -13.84
C TRP A 135 -0.82 5.49 -13.60
N LEU A 136 -1.88 6.02 -12.95
CA LEU A 136 -3.04 5.27 -12.46
C LEU A 136 -4.39 5.74 -13.03
N ASP A 137 -4.45 6.75 -13.90
CA ASP A 137 -5.63 6.98 -14.75
C ASP A 137 -5.80 5.77 -15.70
N TYR A 138 -7.03 5.26 -15.82
CA TYR A 138 -7.38 4.18 -16.75
C TYR A 138 -7.60 4.76 -18.16
N VAL A 139 -6.76 4.36 -19.12
CA VAL A 139 -6.63 5.02 -20.42
C VAL A 139 -6.64 4.02 -21.59
N ASP A 140 -7.04 4.52 -22.76
CA ASP A 140 -6.82 3.88 -24.05
C ASP A 140 -5.32 3.85 -24.35
N LEU A 141 -4.67 2.73 -24.04
CA LEU A 141 -3.22 2.56 -24.15
C LEU A 141 -2.74 2.69 -25.60
N ARG A 142 -3.62 2.55 -26.62
CA ARG A 142 -3.21 2.55 -28.04
C ARG A 142 -2.55 3.86 -28.50
N LYS A 143 -2.70 4.91 -27.69
CA LYS A 143 -2.13 6.25 -27.89
C LYS A 143 -0.76 6.40 -27.21
N GLU A 144 -0.30 5.36 -26.50
CA GLU A 144 0.88 5.36 -25.63
C GLU A 144 1.90 4.31 -26.10
N SER A 145 2.76 4.66 -27.07
CA SER A 145 3.73 3.75 -27.73
C SER A 145 4.85 3.18 -26.85
N VAL A 146 4.81 3.39 -25.53
CA VAL A 146 5.80 2.93 -24.55
C VAL A 146 5.30 1.74 -23.72
N PHE A 147 3.99 1.51 -23.63
CA PHE A 147 3.41 0.45 -22.80
C PHE A 147 2.98 -0.76 -23.63
N LYS A 148 3.27 -1.98 -23.15
CA LYS A 148 2.92 -3.21 -23.87
C LYS A 148 1.40 -3.48 -23.77
N PHE A 149 0.82 -3.86 -24.89
CA PHE A 149 -0.58 -4.25 -25.01
C PHE A 149 -0.79 -5.69 -24.56
N GLY A 150 -1.82 -5.91 -23.74
CA GLY A 150 -2.46 -7.22 -23.64
C GLY A 150 -3.53 -7.38 -24.72
N GLN A 151 -4.43 -8.35 -24.56
CA GLN A 151 -5.63 -8.46 -25.41
C GLN A 151 -6.60 -7.27 -25.25
N ASN A 152 -6.47 -6.49 -24.17
CA ASN A 152 -7.35 -5.37 -23.86
C ASN A 152 -6.66 -4.03 -24.18
N ASN A 153 -7.36 -3.16 -24.91
CA ASN A 153 -6.84 -1.88 -25.39
C ASN A 153 -6.83 -0.78 -24.32
N TRP A 154 -7.55 -0.98 -23.23
CA TRP A 154 -7.61 -0.08 -22.09
C TRP A 154 -6.85 -0.66 -20.90
N GLY A 155 -6.18 0.19 -20.14
CA GLY A 155 -5.39 -0.22 -18.99
C GLY A 155 -4.79 0.95 -18.23
N TYR A 156 -3.84 0.63 -17.36
CA TYR A 156 -3.08 1.60 -16.57
C TYR A 156 -1.63 1.62 -17.04
N ARG A 157 -0.92 2.73 -16.84
CA ARG A 157 0.50 2.83 -17.21
C ARG A 157 1.43 2.13 -16.21
N ALA A 158 1.04 2.05 -14.93
CA ALA A 158 1.86 1.45 -13.88
C ALA A 158 1.66 -0.06 -13.69
N ASP A 159 2.79 -0.76 -13.61
CA ASP A 159 2.89 -2.11 -13.06
C ASP A 159 2.87 -2.12 -11.51
N ASP A 160 2.97 -3.30 -10.91
CA ASP A 160 2.83 -3.49 -9.46
C ASP A 160 3.92 -2.78 -8.65
N LYS A 161 5.16 -2.71 -9.16
CA LYS A 161 6.25 -1.97 -8.49
C LYS A 161 6.02 -0.47 -8.56
N GLN A 162 5.51 0.01 -9.69
CA GLN A 162 5.17 1.41 -9.88
C GLN A 162 3.97 1.82 -9.02
N ARG A 163 2.96 0.96 -8.88
CA ARG A 163 1.86 1.11 -7.92
C ARG A 163 2.37 1.15 -6.49
N GLU A 164 3.25 0.25 -6.10
CA GLU A 164 3.84 0.22 -4.76
C GLU A 164 4.56 1.53 -4.44
N ILE A 165 5.44 2.01 -5.34
CA ILE A 165 6.13 3.30 -5.20
C ILE A 165 5.12 4.45 -5.02
N LEU A 166 4.09 4.51 -5.86
CA LEU A 166 3.06 5.55 -5.85
C LEU A 166 2.13 5.48 -4.64
N LEU A 167 1.96 4.30 -4.03
CA LEU A 167 1.23 4.07 -2.79
C LEU A 167 2.06 4.52 -1.58
N LEU A 168 3.32 4.10 -1.50
CA LEU A 168 4.26 4.51 -0.45
C LEU A 168 4.41 6.04 -0.41
N PHE A 169 4.59 6.68 -1.56
CA PHE A 169 4.66 8.14 -1.63
C PHE A 169 3.36 8.82 -1.19
N LEU A 170 2.20 8.37 -1.69
CA LEU A 170 0.90 8.92 -1.29
C LEU A 170 0.71 8.85 0.23
N VAL A 171 1.04 7.71 0.84
CA VAL A 171 0.85 7.50 2.27
C VAL A 171 1.80 8.37 3.11
N ALA A 172 3.05 8.57 2.66
CA ALA A 172 4.02 9.37 3.37
C ALA A 172 3.77 10.88 3.35
N VAL A 173 3.14 11.43 2.29
CA VAL A 173 2.99 12.90 2.12
C VAL A 173 1.57 13.41 1.94
N GLY A 174 0.61 12.53 1.63
CA GLY A 174 -0.78 12.89 1.35
C GLY A 174 -1.56 13.37 2.58
N ASP A 175 -2.78 13.85 2.34
CA ASP A 175 -3.73 14.18 3.40
C ASP A 175 -5.02 13.35 3.30
N LEU A 176 -5.84 13.41 4.36
CA LEU A 176 -7.06 12.63 4.49
C LEU A 176 -8.03 12.81 3.30
N LYS A 177 -8.06 13.97 2.65
CA LYS A 177 -8.96 14.22 1.50
C LYS A 177 -8.47 13.50 0.25
N GLU A 178 -7.16 13.42 0.06
CA GLU A 178 -6.55 12.65 -1.03
C GLU A 178 -6.63 11.15 -0.78
N ILE A 179 -6.36 10.72 0.45
CA ILE A 179 -6.32 9.31 0.86
C ILE A 179 -7.72 8.65 0.85
N ASN A 180 -8.78 9.38 1.20
CA ASN A 180 -10.13 8.82 1.39
C ASN A 180 -10.71 8.07 0.17
N SER A 181 -10.25 8.37 -1.04
CA SER A 181 -10.71 7.75 -2.30
C SER A 181 -9.82 6.59 -2.79
N GLN A 182 -8.78 6.23 -2.03
CA GLN A 182 -7.68 5.38 -2.50
C GLN A 182 -7.76 4.00 -1.79
N TRP A 183 -8.45 3.05 -2.44
CA TRP A 183 -8.70 1.71 -1.87
C TRP A 183 -7.41 0.90 -1.64
N ASP A 184 -6.36 1.18 -2.41
CA ASP A 184 -5.03 0.59 -2.27
C ASP A 184 -4.38 0.94 -0.91
N VAL A 185 -4.67 2.13 -0.37
CA VAL A 185 -4.22 2.53 0.97
C VAL A 185 -4.89 1.68 2.06
N TYR A 186 -6.20 1.41 1.92
CA TYR A 186 -6.91 0.55 2.87
C TYR A 186 -6.35 -0.88 2.86
N SER A 187 -6.14 -1.47 1.69
CA SER A 187 -5.54 -2.81 1.55
C SER A 187 -4.14 -2.88 2.16
N ALA A 188 -3.34 -1.82 2.05
CA ALA A 188 -2.01 -1.75 2.66
C ALA A 188 -2.06 -1.80 4.20
N PHE A 189 -3.09 -1.24 4.84
CA PHE A 189 -3.29 -1.36 6.29
C PHE A 189 -3.81 -2.74 6.73
N GLN A 190 -4.47 -3.51 5.86
CA GLN A 190 -4.80 -4.90 6.18
C GLN A 190 -3.52 -5.76 6.27
N GLU A 191 -2.58 -5.56 5.34
CA GLU A 191 -1.34 -6.34 5.24
C GLU A 191 -0.12 -5.72 5.97
N ILE A 192 -0.30 -4.66 6.76
CA ILE A 192 0.82 -3.93 7.41
C ILE A 192 1.70 -4.80 8.33
N LEU A 193 1.16 -5.88 8.90
CA LEU A 193 1.95 -6.81 9.71
C LEU A 193 2.86 -7.73 8.87
N ASN A 194 2.51 -7.94 7.60
CA ASN A 194 3.19 -8.80 6.64
C ASN A 194 4.08 -8.01 5.67
N ASN A 195 3.94 -6.67 5.62
CA ASN A 195 4.70 -5.79 4.72
C ASN A 195 5.65 -4.87 5.50
N ASP A 196 6.89 -5.32 5.69
CA ASP A 196 7.94 -4.56 6.39
C ASP A 196 8.23 -3.18 5.79
N ARG A 197 8.18 -3.05 4.46
CA ARG A 197 8.45 -1.79 3.77
C ARG A 197 7.37 -0.76 4.11
N PHE A 198 6.10 -1.14 4.01
CA PHE A 198 4.97 -0.28 4.39
C PHE A 198 4.98 0.02 5.90
N ARG A 199 5.26 -0.98 6.72
CA ARG A 199 5.37 -0.85 8.19
C ARG A 199 6.42 0.16 8.62
N ASN A 200 7.60 0.14 8.01
CA ASN A 200 8.69 1.05 8.32
C ASN A 200 8.46 2.45 7.73
N LEU A 201 7.91 2.57 6.51
CA LEU A 201 7.48 3.86 5.96
C LEU A 201 6.50 4.58 6.89
N ILE A 202 5.48 3.87 7.38
CA ILE A 202 4.46 4.40 8.29
C ILE A 202 5.08 4.87 9.62
N ARG A 203 6.04 4.11 10.19
CA ARG A 203 6.80 4.50 11.39
C ARG A 203 7.60 5.79 11.20
N ASN A 204 8.22 5.95 10.03
CA ASN A 204 9.10 7.09 9.73
C ASN A 204 8.30 8.35 9.40
N SER A 205 7.22 8.23 8.63
CA SER A 205 6.40 9.36 8.16
C SER A 205 5.33 9.81 9.17
N LYS A 206 4.91 8.92 10.10
CA LYS A 206 3.86 9.15 11.12
C LYS A 206 2.64 9.95 10.60
N PRO A 207 1.96 9.48 9.55
CA PRO A 207 0.88 10.23 8.91
C PRO A 207 -0.31 10.45 9.87
N THR A 208 -0.64 11.72 10.12
CA THR A 208 -1.65 12.14 11.11
C THR A 208 -3.09 11.79 10.73
N TRP A 209 -3.35 11.36 9.49
CA TRP A 209 -4.68 11.06 8.97
C TRP A 209 -5.14 9.62 9.22
N VAL A 210 -4.27 8.72 9.70
CA VAL A 210 -4.55 7.27 9.72
C VAL A 210 -5.76 6.90 10.58
N GLU A 211 -5.90 7.50 11.77
CA GLU A 211 -7.01 7.19 12.68
C GLU A 211 -8.38 7.54 12.06
N GLU A 212 -8.51 8.77 11.55
CA GLU A 212 -9.76 9.26 10.94
C GLU A 212 -10.06 8.54 9.62
N PHE A 213 -9.03 8.18 8.84
CA PHE A 213 -9.18 7.34 7.65
C PHE A 213 -9.73 5.95 7.99
N LEU A 214 -9.10 5.22 8.92
CA LEU A 214 -9.52 3.86 9.26
C LEU A 214 -10.92 3.85 9.88
N LEU A 215 -11.23 4.80 10.75
CA LEU A 215 -12.57 4.97 11.33
C LEU A 215 -13.59 5.33 10.23
N GLY A 216 -13.21 6.21 9.30
CA GLY A 216 -14.02 6.56 8.13
C GLY A 216 -14.29 5.40 7.18
N GLN A 217 -13.36 4.46 7.00
CA GLN A 217 -13.61 3.27 6.18
C GLN A 217 -14.58 2.31 6.86
N ILE A 218 -14.33 1.92 8.12
CA ILE A 218 -15.18 0.91 8.78
C ILE A 218 -16.61 1.42 9.08
N ARG A 219 -16.79 2.73 9.28
CA ARG A 219 -18.11 3.38 9.36
C ARG A 219 -18.91 3.31 8.05
N ARG A 220 -18.24 3.43 6.89
CA ARG A 220 -18.89 3.31 5.57
C ARG A 220 -19.17 1.87 5.18
N ASN A 221 -18.28 0.97 5.58
CA ASN A 221 -18.23 -0.42 5.14
C ASN A 221 -17.84 -1.31 6.33
N ASN A 222 -18.81 -2.07 6.87
CA ASN A 222 -18.56 -3.00 7.98
C ASN A 222 -17.56 -4.13 7.65
N TRP A 223 -17.27 -4.36 6.37
CA TRP A 223 -16.22 -5.27 5.89
C TRP A 223 -14.84 -4.63 5.79
N SER A 224 -14.72 -3.30 5.91
CA SER A 224 -13.44 -2.57 5.86
C SER A 224 -12.68 -2.67 7.20
N VAL A 225 -12.34 -3.90 7.56
CA VAL A 225 -11.69 -4.30 8.82
C VAL A 225 -10.17 -4.43 8.67
N VAL A 226 -9.45 -3.74 9.55
CA VAL A 226 -8.02 -3.90 9.77
C VAL A 226 -7.79 -4.93 10.89
N PRO A 227 -6.76 -5.80 10.83
CA PRO A 227 -6.48 -6.76 11.89
C PRO A 227 -6.32 -6.09 13.26
N TYR A 228 -6.89 -6.65 14.32
CA TYR A 228 -6.77 -6.07 15.69
C TYR A 228 -5.31 -5.84 16.09
N LYS A 229 -4.42 -6.81 15.80
CA LYS A 229 -2.97 -6.69 16.06
C LYS A 229 -2.30 -5.56 15.26
N ALA A 230 -2.87 -5.16 14.12
CA ALA A 230 -2.39 -4.01 13.35
C ALA A 230 -2.82 -2.68 13.99
N LEU A 231 -4.04 -2.57 14.54
CA LEU A 231 -4.43 -1.39 15.34
C LEU A 231 -3.53 -1.23 16.58
N ARG A 232 -3.29 -2.32 17.32
CA ARG A 232 -2.41 -2.31 18.50
C ARG A 232 -0.96 -1.95 18.16
N PHE A 233 -0.48 -2.36 16.98
CA PHE A 233 0.78 -1.88 16.42
C PHE A 233 0.76 -0.37 16.13
N LEU A 234 -0.26 0.14 15.41
CA LEU A 234 -0.37 1.56 15.07
C LEU A 234 -0.46 2.46 16.33
N GLU A 235 -1.16 2.00 17.37
CA GLU A 235 -1.25 2.65 18.68
C GLU A 235 0.12 2.69 19.37
N LYS A 236 0.82 1.54 19.45
CA LYS A 236 2.12 1.41 20.14
C LYS A 236 3.22 2.30 19.56
N GLU A 237 3.23 2.49 18.24
CA GLU A 237 4.22 3.32 17.55
C GLU A 237 3.84 4.83 17.52
N GLY A 238 2.66 5.18 18.06
CA GLY A 238 2.13 6.54 18.15
C GLY A 238 1.64 7.11 16.81
N ILE A 239 1.11 6.27 15.92
CA ILE A 239 0.56 6.66 14.60
C ILE A 239 -0.93 6.97 14.68
N ILE A 240 -1.66 6.23 15.53
CA ILE A 240 -3.04 6.53 15.93
C ILE A 240 -3.09 6.69 17.45
N LYS A 241 -4.12 7.37 17.97
CA LYS A 241 -4.45 7.33 19.40
C LYS A 241 -5.37 6.15 19.68
N PHE A 242 -5.59 5.86 20.97
CA PHE A 242 -6.66 4.95 21.36
C PHE A 242 -8.02 5.59 21.06
N ASN A 243 -8.71 5.06 20.06
CA ASN A 243 -10.04 5.48 19.64
C ASN A 243 -11.03 4.32 19.93
N PRO A 244 -11.90 4.43 20.95
CA PRO A 244 -12.69 3.27 21.40
C PRO A 244 -13.65 2.74 20.34
N GLU A 245 -14.24 3.61 19.52
CA GLU A 245 -15.15 3.21 18.44
C GLU A 245 -14.41 2.45 17.34
N LEU A 246 -13.24 2.94 16.91
CA LEU A 246 -12.38 2.25 15.94
C LEU A 246 -12.01 0.85 16.44
N TYR A 247 -11.68 0.73 17.73
CA TYR A 247 -11.37 -0.56 18.35
C TYR A 247 -12.60 -1.48 18.39
N ALA A 248 -13.74 -1.01 18.90
CA ALA A 248 -14.96 -1.81 19.00
C ALA A 248 -15.44 -2.33 17.63
N LEU A 249 -15.49 -1.44 16.63
CA LEU A 249 -15.93 -1.79 15.27
C LEU A 249 -14.99 -2.81 14.62
N ASN A 250 -13.67 -2.66 14.75
CA ASN A 250 -12.74 -3.64 14.18
C ASN A 250 -12.75 -4.96 14.95
N LEU A 251 -12.77 -4.92 16.29
CA LEU A 251 -12.76 -6.09 17.16
C LEU A 251 -13.99 -6.98 16.94
N ALA A 252 -15.18 -6.38 16.84
CA ALA A 252 -16.44 -7.07 16.57
C ALA A 252 -16.49 -7.76 15.19
N ASN A 253 -15.72 -7.26 14.21
CA ASN A 253 -15.74 -7.71 12.81
C ASN A 253 -14.48 -8.46 12.36
N GLN A 254 -13.59 -8.85 13.28
CA GLN A 254 -12.53 -9.80 12.96
C GLN A 254 -13.14 -11.14 12.52
N ARG A 255 -12.57 -11.75 11.48
CA ARG A 255 -13.04 -13.03 10.92
C ARG A 255 -12.09 -14.16 11.25
N ASP A 256 -12.63 -15.32 11.60
CA ASP A 256 -11.85 -16.54 11.77
C ASP A 256 -12.14 -17.50 10.60
N HIS A 257 -11.25 -17.48 9.61
CA HIS A 257 -11.42 -18.20 8.35
C HIS A 257 -10.82 -19.61 8.33
N LYS A 258 -10.18 -20.07 9.42
CA LYS A 258 -9.42 -21.34 9.45
C LYS A 258 -9.70 -22.25 10.65
N ASN A 259 -10.51 -21.81 11.61
CA ASN A 259 -10.77 -22.55 12.83
C ASN A 259 -11.74 -23.74 12.65
N ASN A 260 -11.18 -24.96 12.64
CA ASN A 260 -11.93 -26.23 12.68
C ASN A 260 -12.39 -26.64 14.10
N SER A 261 -12.20 -25.80 15.12
CA SER A 261 -12.54 -26.08 16.53
C SER A 261 -13.62 -25.11 17.05
N LYS A 262 -14.12 -25.31 18.27
CA LYS A 262 -15.01 -24.34 18.93
C LYS A 262 -14.28 -23.11 19.48
N GLU A 263 -12.95 -23.16 19.54
CA GLU A 263 -12.11 -22.23 20.26
C GLU A 263 -11.23 -21.44 19.29
N SER A 264 -11.77 -20.34 18.77
CA SER A 264 -11.10 -19.46 17.80
C SER A 264 -9.68 -19.09 18.20
N GLU A 265 -8.69 -19.33 17.32
CA GLU A 265 -7.29 -18.94 17.52
C GLU A 265 -7.16 -17.43 17.75
N PHE A 266 -7.99 -16.65 17.06
CA PHE A 266 -8.09 -15.21 17.25
C PHE A 266 -8.51 -14.86 18.69
N ILE A 267 -9.53 -15.51 19.25
CA ILE A 267 -9.93 -15.27 20.66
C ILE A 267 -8.88 -15.83 21.64
N LYS A 268 -8.27 -17.00 21.36
CA LYS A 268 -7.17 -17.53 22.20
C LYS A 268 -6.03 -16.53 22.34
N SER A 269 -5.78 -15.69 21.33
CA SER A 269 -4.75 -14.66 21.41
C SER A 269 -5.04 -13.53 22.42
N PHE A 270 -6.25 -13.45 22.98
CA PHE A 270 -6.60 -12.52 24.07
C PHE A 270 -6.39 -13.09 25.48
N LEU A 271 -6.15 -14.40 25.64
CA LEU A 271 -6.03 -15.01 26.97
C LEU A 271 -4.92 -14.35 27.82
N GLU A 272 -3.85 -13.87 27.17
CA GLU A 272 -2.73 -13.17 27.83
C GLU A 272 -2.60 -11.68 27.42
N ASP A 273 -3.54 -11.12 26.65
CA ASP A 273 -3.57 -9.67 26.35
C ASP A 273 -4.44 -8.93 27.38
N SER A 274 -3.81 -8.56 28.49
CA SER A 274 -4.45 -7.81 29.58
C SER A 274 -5.14 -6.52 29.13
N VAL A 275 -4.67 -5.86 28.07
CA VAL A 275 -5.31 -4.63 27.55
C VAL A 275 -6.52 -4.99 26.70
N ALA A 276 -6.47 -6.05 25.91
CA ALA A 276 -7.66 -6.54 25.24
C ALA A 276 -8.76 -6.91 26.25
N LEU A 277 -8.41 -7.65 27.31
CA LEU A 277 -9.34 -8.10 28.35
C LEU A 277 -9.95 -6.94 29.15
N THR A 278 -9.15 -5.97 29.59
CA THR A 278 -9.59 -4.89 30.50
C THR A 278 -10.08 -3.62 29.80
N ARG A 279 -9.69 -3.38 28.54
CA ARG A 279 -9.98 -2.13 27.82
C ARG A 279 -10.77 -2.34 26.53
N ASP A 280 -10.35 -3.26 25.65
CA ASP A 280 -10.90 -3.31 24.29
C ASP A 280 -12.14 -4.22 24.15
N ILE A 281 -12.18 -5.37 24.82
CA ILE A 281 -13.32 -6.30 24.82
C ILE A 281 -14.57 -5.71 25.50
N PRO A 282 -14.48 -4.95 26.62
CA PRO A 282 -15.63 -4.22 27.18
C PRO A 282 -16.35 -3.31 26.17
N LEU A 283 -15.63 -2.76 25.18
CA LEU A 283 -16.21 -1.84 24.19
C LEU A 283 -17.26 -2.51 23.28
N LEU A 284 -17.28 -3.85 23.21
CA LEU A 284 -18.30 -4.61 22.50
C LEU A 284 -19.69 -4.44 23.13
N PHE A 285 -19.78 -4.10 24.42
CA PHE A 285 -21.03 -3.75 25.12
C PHE A 285 -21.34 -2.26 25.05
N GLU A 286 -20.36 -1.41 24.68
CA GLU A 286 -20.51 0.05 24.67
C GLU A 286 -20.79 0.67 23.31
N TYR A 287 -20.36 0.06 22.21
CA TYR A 287 -20.59 0.55 20.85
C TYR A 287 -21.52 -0.37 20.04
N GLU A 288 -22.35 0.23 19.19
CA GLU A 288 -23.12 -0.55 18.22
C GLU A 288 -22.16 -1.15 17.19
N THR A 289 -22.19 -2.47 17.06
CA THR A 289 -21.29 -3.22 16.19
C THR A 289 -22.05 -4.32 15.45
N ASN A 290 -21.48 -4.78 14.34
CA ASN A 290 -21.99 -5.92 13.54
C ASN A 290 -21.61 -7.29 14.16
N ILE A 291 -21.41 -7.36 15.48
CA ILE A 291 -20.97 -8.54 16.24
C ILE A 291 -21.82 -9.80 15.99
N ASN A 292 -23.11 -9.62 15.71
CA ASN A 292 -24.07 -10.69 15.41
C ASN A 292 -23.87 -11.36 14.03
N ASN A 293 -23.14 -10.72 13.11
CA ASN A 293 -22.91 -11.18 11.74
C ASN A 293 -21.65 -12.05 11.60
N ASN A 294 -20.76 -12.07 12.60
CA ASN A 294 -19.48 -12.77 12.51
C ASN A 294 -19.59 -14.19 13.08
N SER A 295 -19.38 -15.18 12.21
CA SER A 295 -19.46 -16.61 12.48
C SER A 295 -18.31 -17.38 11.85
N PHE A 296 -18.04 -18.56 12.40
CA PHE A 296 -17.24 -19.60 11.78
C PHE A 296 -18.06 -20.90 11.70
N HIS A 297 -17.60 -21.85 10.88
CA HIS A 297 -18.28 -23.12 10.64
C HIS A 297 -17.35 -24.28 11.00
N ILE A 298 -17.84 -25.23 11.79
CA ILE A 298 -17.14 -26.51 12.02
C ILE A 298 -17.78 -27.56 11.12
N GLN A 299 -16.98 -28.34 10.41
CA GLN A 299 -17.46 -29.47 9.62
C GLN A 299 -17.81 -30.66 10.54
N ASN A 300 -18.97 -31.24 10.31
CA ASN A 300 -19.46 -32.43 11.00
C ASN A 300 -19.05 -33.70 10.22
N ASN A 301 -19.07 -34.88 10.88
CA ASN A 301 -18.62 -36.15 10.30
C ASN A 301 -19.39 -36.58 9.02
N ASP A 302 -20.62 -36.09 8.83
CA ASP A 302 -21.48 -36.31 7.67
C ASP A 302 -21.23 -35.31 6.51
N LYS A 303 -20.19 -34.47 6.63
CA LYS A 303 -19.86 -33.32 5.76
C LYS A 303 -20.83 -32.14 5.83
N SER A 304 -21.83 -32.15 6.72
CA SER A 304 -22.60 -30.94 7.04
C SER A 304 -21.75 -29.95 7.85
N TYR A 305 -22.28 -28.76 8.14
CA TYR A 305 -21.59 -27.73 8.91
C TYR A 305 -22.47 -27.18 10.03
N THR A 306 -21.86 -26.91 11.18
CA THR A 306 -22.50 -26.19 12.28
C THR A 306 -21.96 -24.76 12.36
N GLU A 307 -22.84 -23.76 12.22
CA GLU A 307 -22.49 -22.35 12.41
C GLU A 307 -22.33 -22.02 13.90
N TYR A 308 -21.23 -21.35 14.26
CA TYR A 308 -21.03 -20.75 15.58
C TYR A 308 -20.76 -19.25 15.45
N LYS A 309 -21.51 -18.41 16.17
CA LYS A 309 -21.22 -16.96 16.26
C LYS A 309 -19.95 -16.75 17.08
N LEU A 310 -18.98 -16.03 16.49
CA LEU A 310 -17.60 -15.93 16.97
C LEU A 310 -17.56 -15.46 18.42
N TRP A 311 -18.16 -14.31 18.71
CA TRP A 311 -18.15 -13.72 20.05
C TRP A 311 -19.07 -14.44 21.06
N HIS A 312 -20.00 -15.31 20.62
CA HIS A 312 -20.72 -16.20 21.54
C HIS A 312 -19.88 -17.39 22.02
N GLN A 313 -18.90 -17.84 21.25
CA GLN A 313 -17.89 -18.79 21.74
C GLN A 313 -16.75 -18.06 22.45
N GLY A 314 -16.34 -16.90 21.93
CA GLY A 314 -15.26 -16.11 22.52
C GLY A 314 -15.54 -15.66 23.96
N LEU A 315 -16.71 -15.09 24.23
CA LEU A 315 -17.09 -14.72 25.59
C LEU A 315 -17.23 -15.94 26.52
N LEU A 316 -17.63 -17.12 26.02
CA LEU A 316 -17.64 -18.35 26.82
C LEU A 316 -16.22 -18.80 27.18
N LEU A 317 -15.30 -18.81 26.21
CA LEU A 317 -13.91 -19.19 26.44
C LEU A 317 -13.26 -18.28 27.48
N LEU A 318 -13.40 -16.95 27.34
CA LEU A 318 -12.82 -15.98 28.27
C LEU A 318 -13.44 -16.04 29.68
N LEU A 319 -14.71 -16.43 29.81
CA LEU A 319 -15.35 -16.70 31.11
C LEU A 319 -14.80 -18.00 31.74
N ASN A 320 -14.75 -19.10 30.98
CA ASN A 320 -14.26 -20.39 31.47
C ASN A 320 -12.79 -20.34 31.93
N GLU A 321 -11.96 -19.61 31.19
CA GLU A 321 -10.55 -19.37 31.52
C GLU A 321 -10.35 -18.29 32.62
N ASN A 322 -11.44 -17.80 33.23
CA ASN A 322 -11.46 -16.77 34.28
C ASN A 322 -10.78 -15.44 33.89
N LYS A 323 -10.68 -15.15 32.58
CA LYS A 323 -10.01 -13.95 32.03
C LYS A 323 -10.92 -12.72 32.01
N ILE A 324 -12.24 -12.90 32.04
CA ILE A 324 -13.25 -11.83 32.22
C ILE A 324 -14.29 -12.24 33.26
N SER A 325 -14.94 -11.26 33.91
CA SER A 325 -15.97 -11.55 34.92
C SER A 325 -17.35 -11.85 34.30
N ARG A 326 -18.13 -12.69 34.98
CA ARG A 326 -19.54 -12.96 34.63
C ARG A 326 -20.38 -11.68 34.62
N ASP A 327 -20.16 -10.81 35.59
CA ASP A 327 -20.86 -9.53 35.72
C ASP A 327 -20.64 -8.64 34.48
N LEU A 328 -19.38 -8.45 34.03
CA LEU A 328 -19.07 -7.70 32.81
C LEU A 328 -19.87 -8.23 31.61
N VAL A 329 -19.97 -9.55 31.45
CA VAL A 329 -20.68 -10.16 30.31
C VAL A 329 -22.19 -10.08 30.44
N VAL A 330 -22.76 -10.28 31.63
CA VAL A 330 -24.22 -10.30 31.85
C VAL A 330 -24.76 -8.87 31.97
N SER A 331 -24.18 -8.05 32.83
CA SER A 331 -24.59 -6.66 33.06
C SER A 331 -24.29 -5.79 31.83
N GLY A 332 -23.15 -6.01 31.16
CA GLY A 332 -22.85 -5.41 29.86
C GLY A 332 -23.86 -5.82 28.79
N ALA A 333 -24.16 -7.11 28.64
CA ALA A 333 -25.16 -7.57 27.66
C ALA A 333 -26.59 -7.07 27.97
N LEU A 334 -26.95 -6.89 29.24
CA LEU A 334 -28.22 -6.29 29.66
C LEU A 334 -28.29 -4.80 29.29
N SER A 335 -27.22 -4.02 29.50
CA SER A 335 -27.20 -2.58 29.20
C SER A 335 -27.47 -2.29 27.71
N THR A 336 -27.06 -3.18 26.81
CA THR A 336 -27.31 -3.06 25.35
C THR A 336 -28.80 -3.03 24.99
N GLN A 337 -29.69 -3.57 25.84
CA GLN A 337 -31.09 -3.74 25.50
C GLN A 337 -31.86 -2.40 25.53
N SER A 338 -31.43 -1.45 26.37
CA SER A 338 -31.98 -0.09 26.46
C SER A 338 -31.34 0.92 25.48
N LYS A 339 -30.19 0.60 24.86
CA LYS A 339 -29.55 1.45 23.84
C LYS A 339 -30.34 1.42 22.53
N GLU A 340 -30.25 2.44 21.67
CA GLU A 340 -31.02 2.51 20.41
C GLU A 340 -30.42 1.70 19.25
N TRP A 341 -29.93 0.49 19.54
CA TRP A 341 -29.23 -0.38 18.58
C TRP A 341 -30.15 -1.28 17.76
N ASN A 342 -29.65 -1.75 16.62
CA ASN A 342 -30.33 -2.69 15.74
C ASN A 342 -30.72 -4.01 16.42
N ASN A 343 -31.82 -4.59 15.93
CA ASN A 343 -32.42 -5.80 16.51
C ASN A 343 -31.53 -7.04 16.42
N GLY A 344 -30.60 -7.12 15.46
CA GLY A 344 -29.64 -8.22 15.33
C GLY A 344 -28.63 -8.22 16.48
N THR A 345 -28.01 -7.07 16.73
CA THR A 345 -27.07 -6.85 17.85
C THR A 345 -27.78 -7.02 19.20
N LYS A 346 -28.97 -6.44 19.39
CA LYS A 346 -29.78 -6.67 20.60
C LYS A 346 -30.11 -8.15 20.81
N THR A 347 -30.46 -8.88 19.75
CA THR A 347 -30.76 -10.33 19.82
C THR A 347 -29.51 -11.16 20.15
N PHE A 348 -28.34 -10.76 19.66
CA PHE A 348 -27.06 -11.38 20.04
C PHE A 348 -26.83 -11.25 21.55
N PHE A 349 -26.94 -10.05 22.11
CA PHE A 349 -26.76 -9.85 23.56
C PHE A 349 -27.88 -10.47 24.41
N LYS A 350 -29.12 -10.50 23.93
CA LYS A 350 -30.22 -11.23 24.59
C LYS A 350 -29.97 -12.74 24.65
N LYS A 351 -29.28 -13.32 23.66
CA LYS A 351 -28.78 -14.71 23.70
C LYS A 351 -27.57 -14.86 24.64
N THR A 352 -26.66 -13.87 24.69
CA THR A 352 -25.54 -13.81 25.66
C THR A 352 -26.06 -13.90 27.10
N VAL A 353 -26.98 -13.02 27.52
CA VAL A 353 -27.59 -13.06 28.86
C VAL A 353 -28.18 -14.45 29.15
N ARG A 354 -29.07 -14.95 28.28
CA ARG A 354 -29.72 -16.27 28.47
C ARG A 354 -28.73 -17.43 28.62
N LYS A 355 -27.57 -17.39 27.96
CA LYS A 355 -26.54 -18.43 28.04
C LYS A 355 -25.71 -18.35 29.34
N TYR A 356 -25.54 -17.15 29.90
CA TYR A 356 -24.68 -16.90 31.07
C TYR A 356 -25.44 -16.49 32.35
N SER A 357 -26.78 -16.64 32.37
CA SER A 357 -27.62 -16.50 33.57
C SER A 357 -27.90 -17.81 34.31
N TYR A 358 -27.60 -18.98 33.72
CA TYR A 358 -27.92 -20.31 34.27
C TYR A 358 -26.73 -21.28 34.38
N HIS A 359 -25.59 -20.92 33.78
CA HIS A 359 -24.27 -21.44 34.10
C HIS A 359 -23.52 -20.31 34.80
#